data_AF-A0AAJ1RLD7-F1
#
_entry.id   AF-A0AAJ1RLD7-F1
#
_cell.length_a   1.000
_cell.length_b   1.000
_cell.length_c   1.000
_cell.angle_alpha   90.00
_cell.angle_beta   90.00
_cell.angle_gamma   90.00
#
_symmetry.space_group_name_H-M   'P 1'
#
loop_
_entity.id
_entity.type
_entity.pdbx_description
1 polymer ?
#
loop_
_entity_poly.entity_id
_entity_poly.type
_entity_poly.pdbx_seq_one_letter_code
_entity_poly.pdbx_strand_id
1 'polypeptide(L)' 'MSFRVETDMHRRRRSQNLGVAICLVMFIGLVTVLSLVKITNTGPVEGYDHAPRASVTEEASQ' A
#
# COMPACT_ATOMS: atom_id res chain seq x y z
N MET A 1 -17.18 -32.38 -31.95
CA MET A 1 -17.18 -32.91 -30.58
C MET A 1 -16.66 -31.81 -29.65
N SER A 2 -17.54 -31.14 -28.89
CA SER A 2 -17.15 -29.99 -28.05
C SER A 2 -16.70 -30.49 -26.68
N PHE A 3 -15.39 -30.60 -26.48
CA PHE A 3 -14.80 -30.88 -25.16
C PHE A 3 -14.85 -29.61 -24.31
N ARG A 4 -15.97 -29.38 -23.61
CA ARG A 4 -16.00 -28.43 -22.49
C ARG A 4 -15.42 -29.10 -21.26
N VAL A 5 -14.14 -29.42 -21.30
CA VAL A 5 -13.40 -29.79 -20.10
C VAL A 5 -12.96 -28.49 -19.44
N GLU A 6 -13.90 -27.80 -18.79
CA GLU A 6 -13.48 -26.97 -17.66
C GLU A 6 -12.98 -27.97 -16.62
N THR A 7 -11.67 -28.21 -16.62
CA THR A 7 -11.06 -29.26 -15.79
C THR A 7 -11.47 -29.03 -14.34
N ASP A 8 -11.99 -30.06 -13.65
CA ASP A 8 -12.42 -29.96 -12.23
C ASP A 8 -11.35 -29.33 -11.33
N MET A 9 -10.08 -29.46 -11.74
CA MET A 9 -8.93 -28.82 -11.13
C MET A 9 -9.04 -27.29 -11.02
N HIS A 10 -9.50 -26.59 -12.07
CA HIS A 10 -9.62 -25.12 -12.03
C HIS A 10 -10.77 -24.67 -11.11
N ARG A 11 -11.87 -25.43 -11.06
CA ARG A 11 -13.01 -25.15 -10.17
C ARG A 11 -12.63 -25.26 -8.70
N ARG A 12 -11.85 -26.29 -8.33
CA ARG A 12 -11.36 -26.49 -6.96
C ARG A 12 -10.32 -25.44 -6.54
N ARG A 13 -9.41 -25.05 -7.43
CA ARG A 13 -8.43 -23.99 -7.14
C ARG A 13 -9.09 -22.61 -7.04
N ARG A 14 -10.11 -22.32 -7.85
CA ARG A 14 -10.87 -21.06 -7.77
C ARG A 14 -11.58 -20.90 -6.43
N SER A 15 -12.26 -21.95 -5.94
CA SER A 15 -12.93 -21.88 -4.65
C SER A 15 -11.94 -21.75 -3.48
N GLN A 16 -10.77 -22.41 -3.58
CA GLN A 16 -9.73 -22.34 -2.55
C GLN A 16 -8.98 -21.00 -2.51
N ASN A 17 -8.73 -20.37 -3.66
CA ASN A 17 -7.99 -19.11 -3.73
C ASN A 17 -8.86 -17.86 -3.48
N LEU A 18 -10.19 -18.01 -3.45
CA LEU A 18 -11.10 -16.87 -3.25
C LEU A 18 -10.87 -16.19 -1.89
N GLY A 19 -10.73 -16.97 -0.81
CA GLY A 19 -10.45 -16.42 0.52
C GLY A 19 -9.12 -15.66 0.57
N VAL A 20 -8.10 -16.18 -0.12
CA VAL A 20 -6.79 -15.51 -0.22
C VAL A 20 -6.90 -14.21 -1.01
N ALA A 21 -7.64 -14.19 -2.12
CA ALA A 21 -7.88 -12.98 -2.91
C ALA A 21 -8.59 -11.89 -2.09
N ILE A 22 -9.62 -12.26 -1.31
CA ILE A 22 -10.31 -11.34 -0.41
C ILE A 22 -9.35 -10.77 0.64
N CYS A 23 -8.58 -11.64 1.28
CA CYS A 23 -7.62 -11.23 2.31
C CYS A 23 -6.56 -10.27 1.75
N LEU A 24 -6.04 -10.56 0.54
CA LEU A 24 -5.08 -9.72 -0.15
C LEU A 24 -5.67 -8.34 -0.48
N VAL A 25 -6.88 -8.28 -1.02
CA VAL A 25 -7.56 -7.01 -1.34
C VAL A 25 -7.81 -6.19 -0.06
N MET A 26 -8.24 -6.84 1.02
CA MET A 26 -8.43 -6.18 2.31
C MET A 26 -7.11 -5.61 2.84
N PHE A 27 -6.03 -6.39 2.80
CA PHE A 27 -4.71 -5.95 3.25
C PHE A 27 -4.19 -4.75 2.45
N ILE A 28 -4.28 -4.82 1.11
CA ILE A 28 -3.93 -3.70 0.22
C ILE A 28 -4.77 -2.47 0.59
N GLY A 29 -6.09 -2.64 0.73
CA GLY A 29 -7.01 -1.56 1.10
C GLY A 29 -6.64 -0.89 2.42
N LEU A 30 -6.30 -1.67 3.46
CA LEU A 30 -5.88 -1.15 4.76
C LEU A 30 -4.62 -0.29 4.65
N VAL A 31 -3.59 -0.78 3.96
CA VAL A 31 -2.34 -0.03 3.76
C VAL A 31 -2.61 1.24 2.96
N THR A 32 -3.36 1.16 1.86
CA THR A 32 -3.66 2.32 1.01
C THR A 32 -4.45 3.39 1.76
N VAL A 33 -5.50 3.02 2.50
CA VAL A 33 -6.29 3.99 3.28
C VAL A 33 -5.42 4.66 4.34
N LEU A 34 -4.61 3.88 5.07
CA LEU A 34 -3.71 4.43 6.09
C LEU A 34 -2.65 5.34 5.46
N SER A 35 -2.11 4.98 4.29
CA SER A 35 -1.16 5.81 3.55
C SER A 35 -1.76 7.13 3.12
N LEU A 36 -2.99 7.13 2.59
CA LEU A 36 -3.69 8.36 2.23
C LEU A 36 -3.90 9.26 3.44
N VAL A 37 -4.43 8.69 4.54
CA VAL A 37 -4.61 9.43 5.81
C VAL A 37 -3.29 10.00 6.31
N LYS A 38 -2.21 9.22 6.27
CA LYS A 38 -0.88 9.68 6.68
C LYS A 38 -0.41 10.87 5.83
N ILE A 39 -0.49 10.75 4.51
CA ILE A 39 -0.03 11.80 3.60
C ILE A 39 -0.86 13.08 3.77
N THR A 40 -2.18 12.97 3.94
CA THR A 40 -3.06 14.13 4.09
C THR A 40 -2.89 14.84 5.44
N ASN A 41 -2.49 14.13 6.50
CA ASN A 41 -2.44 14.70 7.85
C ASN A 41 -1.03 15.10 8.31
N THR A 42 0.03 14.43 7.84
CA THR A 42 1.38 14.66 8.38
C THR A 42 2.17 15.74 7.62
N GLY A 43 1.81 16.07 6.37
CA GLY A 43 2.49 17.10 5.59
C GLY A 43 3.97 16.78 5.31
N PRO A 44 4.76 17.74 4.78
CA PRO A 44 6.20 17.56 4.58
C PRO A 44 6.90 17.34 5.92
N VAL A 45 7.54 16.18 6.08
CA VAL A 45 8.38 15.86 7.23
C VAL A 45 9.82 16.17 6.87
N GLU A 46 10.52 16.94 7.72
CA GLU A 46 11.94 17.20 7.52
C GLU A 46 12.74 15.89 7.67
N GLY A 47 13.42 15.49 6.59
CA GLY A 47 14.47 14.49 6.67
C GLY A 47 15.69 15.19 7.26
N TYR A 48 15.94 15.00 8.55
CA TYR A 48 17.12 15.51 9.26
C TYR A 48 18.42 14.85 8.77
N ASP A 49 18.68 14.95 7.46
CA ASP A 49 19.92 14.58 6.82
C ASP A 49 20.97 15.68 7.11
N HIS A 50 22.25 15.35 6.98
CA HIS A 50 23.37 16.20 7.40
C HIS A 50 23.54 17.51 6.59
N ALA A 51 22.52 17.90 5.81
CA ALA A 51 22.46 19.18 5.14
C ALA A 51 22.07 20.33 6.10
N PRO A 52 22.62 21.54 5.88
CA PRO A 52 22.20 22.72 6.64
C PRO A 52 20.73 23.05 6.37
N ARG A 53 19.98 23.32 7.44
CA ARG A 53 18.53 23.60 7.40
C ARG A 53 18.31 25.10 7.43
N ALA A 54 17.65 25.65 6.42
CA ALA A 54 17.35 27.09 6.35
C ALA A 54 16.56 27.57 7.58
N SER A 55 15.60 26.76 8.05
CA SER A 55 14.78 27.01 9.24
C SER A 55 15.55 27.19 10.55
N VAL A 56 16.75 26.62 10.66
CA VAL A 56 17.61 26.71 11.86
C VAL A 56 18.76 27.68 11.66
N THR A 57 19.15 27.92 10.41
CA THR A 57 20.24 28.83 10.05
C THR A 57 19.79 30.29 10.11
N GLU A 58 18.51 30.59 9.84
CA GLU A 58 17.95 31.94 9.98
C GLU A 58 17.99 32.46 11.43
N GLU A 59 17.70 31.61 12.43
CA GLU A 59 17.76 32.01 13.86
C GLU A 59 19.18 32.32 14.34
N ALA A 60 20.21 31.77 13.69
CA ALA A 60 21.62 32.06 14.02
C ALA A 60 22.13 33.38 13.40
N SER A 61 21.31 34.06 12.58
CA SER A 61 21.67 35.29 11.87
C SER A 61 20.98 36.56 12.40
N GLN A 62 20.14 36.44 13.44
CA GLN A 62 19.52 37.55 14.18
C GLN A 62 20.22 37.84 15.51
#